data_AF-A0A967N772-F1
#
_entry.id   AF-A0A967N772-F1
#
_cell.length_a   1.000
_cell.length_b   1.000
_cell.length_c   1.000
_cell.angle_alpha   90.00
_cell.angle_beta   90.00
_cell.angle_gamma   90.00
#
_symmetry.space_group_name_H-M   'P 1'
#
loop_
_entity.id
_entity.type
_entity.pdbx_description
1 polymer ?
#
loop_
_entity_poly.entity_id
_entity_poly.type
_entity_poly.pdbx_seq_one_letter_code
_entity_poly.pdbx_strand_id
1 'polypeptide(L)' 'IGRPEAARAVGSAVGRNPVSFLVPCHRVIRSVGEFGGYRWGRERKRAMLGWEASHGP' A
#
# COMPACT_ATOMS: atom_id res chain seq x y z
N ILE A 1 -6.28 11.65 -7.45
CA ILE A 1 -6.04 13.10 -7.22
C ILE A 1 -5.92 13.94 -8.50
N GLY A 2 -6.31 13.44 -9.68
CA GLY A 2 -6.27 14.23 -10.93
C GLY A 2 -4.87 14.68 -11.39
N ARG A 3 -3.79 14.12 -10.84
CA ARG A 3 -2.40 14.47 -11.15
C ARG A 3 -1.60 13.21 -11.48
N PRO A 4 -1.53 12.79 -12.76
CA PRO A 4 -0.86 11.55 -13.18
C PRO A 4 0.61 11.47 -12.76
N GLU A 5 1.32 12.60 -12.75
CA GLU A 5 2.75 12.69 -12.44
C GLU A 5 3.08 12.67 -10.93
N ALA A 6 2.06 12.68 -10.07
CA ALA A 6 2.24 12.80 -8.62
C ALA A 6 2.55 11.46 -7.92
N ALA A 7 2.90 10.40 -8.65
CA ALA A 7 3.09 9.04 -8.09
C ALA A 7 4.09 9.00 -6.92
N ARG A 8 5.22 9.72 -7.02
CA ARG A 8 6.21 9.80 -5.95
C ARG A 8 5.65 10.48 -4.69
N ALA A 9 4.98 11.62 -4.87
CA ALA A 9 4.37 12.36 -3.77
C ALA A 9 3.28 11.55 -3.08
N VAL A 10 2.44 10.86 -3.86
CA VAL A 10 1.41 9.93 -3.34
C VAL A 10 2.06 8.79 -2.57
N GLY A 11 3.11 8.16 -3.11
CA GLY A 11 3.86 7.11 -2.43
C GLY A 11 4.43 7.56 -1.08
N SER A 12 5.00 8.77 -1.01
CA SER A 12 5.49 9.35 0.25
C SER A 12 4.36 9.63 1.24
N ALA A 13 3.22 10.16 0.79
CA ALA A 13 2.05 10.41 1.65
C ALA A 13 1.47 9.11 2.21
N VAL A 14 1.30 8.10 1.36
CA VAL A 14 0.84 6.75 1.74
C VAL A 14 1.81 6.10 2.74
N GLY A 15 3.12 6.20 2.51
CA GLY A 15 4.15 5.66 3.39
C GLY A 15 4.23 6.33 4.78
N ARG A 16 3.68 7.54 4.93
CA ARG A 16 3.65 8.28 6.20
C ARG A 16 2.36 8.07 7.01
N ASN A 17 1.41 7.28 6.50
CA ASN A 17 0.13 7.06 7.17
C ASN A 17 0.30 6.42 8.56
N PRO A 18 -0.06 7.10 9.66
CA PRO A 18 0.05 6.55 11.02
C PRO A 18 -1.08 5.57 11.35
N VAL A 19 -2.24 5.70 10.70
CA VAL A 19 -3.44 4.88 10.91
C VAL A 19 -3.58 3.82 9.81
N SER A 20 -2.50 3.05 9.63
CA SER A 20 -2.49 1.96 8.65
C SER A 20 -3.48 0.86 9.01
N PHE A 21 -3.77 -0.05 8.08
CA PHE A 21 -4.89 -1.01 8.14
C PHE A 21 -6.27 -0.35 7.94
N LEU A 22 -6.69 0.58 8.80
CA LEU A 22 -7.97 1.29 8.67
C LEU A 22 -8.02 2.10 7.36
N VAL A 23 -6.99 2.90 7.12
CA VAL A 23 -6.74 3.46 5.79
C VAL A 23 -5.90 2.42 5.01
N PRO A 24 -6.41 1.88 3.89
CA PRO A 24 -5.87 0.69 3.22
C PRO A 24 -4.62 0.99 2.36
N CYS A 25 -3.64 1.68 2.95
CA CYS A 25 -2.37 2.05 2.34
C CYS A 25 -1.52 0.83 1.91
N HIS A 26 -1.78 -0.35 2.47
CA HIS A 26 -1.17 -1.61 2.04
C HIS A 26 -1.63 -2.07 0.65
N ARG A 27 -2.72 -1.54 0.11
CA ARG A 27 -3.19 -1.84 -1.26
C ARG A 27 -2.45 -1.08 -2.36
N VAL A 28 -1.70 -0.04 -2.01
CA VAL A 28 -0.90 0.72 -2.99
C VAL A 28 0.38 -0.05 -3.30
N ILE A 29 0.52 -0.55 -4.52
CA ILE A 29 1.69 -1.31 -5.00
C ILE A 29 2.41 -0.58 -6.16
N ARG A 30 3.60 -1.06 -6.53
CA ARG A 30 4.33 -0.55 -7.71
C ARG A 30 3.64 -1.04 -8.99
N SER A 31 3.75 -0.26 -10.06
CA SER A 31 3.20 -0.62 -11.38
C SER A 31 3.75 -1.93 -11.94
N VAL A 32 4.98 -2.30 -11.56
CA VAL A 32 5.63 -3.57 -11.95
C VAL A 32 5.14 -4.79 -11.15
N GLY A 33 4.12 -4.65 -10.29
CA GLY A 33 3.55 -5.74 -9.49
C GLY A 33 4.26 -6.00 -8.16
N GLU A 34 5.30 -5.24 -7.82
CA GLU A 34 5.99 -5.37 -6.55
C GLU A 34 5.25 -4.66 -5.40
N PHE A 35 5.24 -5.29 -4.22
CA PHE A 35 4.61 -4.70 -3.02
C PHE A 35 5.26 -3.39 -2.56
N GLY A 36 6.53 -3.12 -2.88
CA GLY A 36 7.21 -1.91 -2.43
C GLY A 36 7.35 -1.78 -0.90
N GLY A 37 7.48 -0.55 -0.41
CA GLY A 37 7.64 -0.26 1.02
C GLY A 37 6.33 -0.25 1.80
N TYR A 38 6.45 -0.37 3.12
CA TYR A 38 5.35 -0.21 4.06
C TYR A 38 5.87 0.31 5.40
N ARG A 39 5.17 1.27 6.01
CA ARG A 39 5.58 1.89 7.29
C ARG A 39 5.88 0.86 8.36
N TRP A 40 5.07 -0.20 8.42
CA TRP A 40 5.16 -1.25 9.42
C TRP A 40 5.89 -2.51 8.95
N GLY A 41 6.63 -2.42 7.84
CA GLY A 41 7.43 -3.52 7.30
C GLY A 41 6.74 -4.32 6.20
N ARG A 42 7.55 -4.85 5.27
CA ARG A 42 7.07 -5.52 4.06
C ARG A 42 6.30 -6.81 4.37
N GLU A 43 6.71 -7.56 5.39
CA GLU A 43 6.04 -8.82 5.76
C GLU A 43 4.59 -8.60 6.19
N ARG A 44 4.32 -7.54 6.98
CA ARG A 44 2.94 -7.16 7.35
C ARG A 44 2.11 -6.83 6.11
N LYS A 45 2.67 -6.07 5.17
CA LYS A 45 1.99 -5.74 3.91
C LYS A 45 1.62 -6.99 3.11
N ARG A 46 2.55 -7.93 2.97
CA ARG A 46 2.32 -9.21 2.30
C ARG A 46 1.27 -10.05 3.00
N ALA A 47 1.33 -10.16 4.32
CA ALA A 47 0.37 -10.93 5.11
C ALA A 47 -1.06 -10.37 4.97
N MET A 48 -1.24 -9.04 5.04
CA MET A 48 -2.55 -8.42 4.85
C MET A 48 -3.08 -8.63 3.43
N LEU A 49 -2.24 -8.43 2.41
CA LEU A 49 -2.65 -8.65 1.02
C LEU A 49 -2.99 -10.12 0.74
N GLY A 50 -2.22 -11.07 1.29
CA GLY A 50 -2.52 -12.50 1.19
C GLY A 50 -3.79 -12.91 1.94
N TRP A 51 -4.04 -12.30 3.10
CA TRP A 51 -5.29 -12.49 3.83
C TRP A 51 -6.48 -11.92 3.03
N GLU A 52 -6.37 -10.70 2.50
CA GLU A 52 -7.39 -10.12 1.62
C GLU A 52 -7.63 -10.96 0.36
N ALA A 53 -6.58 -11.54 -0.24
CA ALA A 53 -6.70 -12.39 -1.42
C ALA A 53 -7.39 -13.74 -1.13
N SER A 54 -7.33 -14.24 0.10
CA SER A 54 -8.00 -15.47 0.52
C SER A 54 -9.41 -15.26 1.08
N HIS A 55 -9.78 -14.00 1.36
CA HIS A 55 -11.05 -13.63 2.00
C HIS A 55 -11.83 -12.56 1.23
N GLY A 56 -11.36 -12.15 0.05
CA GLY A 56 -12.15 -11.35 -0.89
C GLY A 56 -13.37 -12.15 -1.38
N PRO A 57 -14.39 -11.51 -1.97
CA PRO A 57 -15.53 -12.24 -2.56
C PRO A 57 -15.07 -13.33 -3.54
#